data_AF-A0AA41V0S1-F1
#
_entry.id   AF-A0AA41V0S1-F1
#
_cell.length_a   1.000
_cell.length_b   1.000
_cell.length_c   1.000
_cell.angle_alpha   90.00
_cell.angle_beta   90.00
_cell.angle_gamma   90.00
#
_symmetry.space_group_name_H-M   'P 1'
#
loop_
_entity.id
_entity.type
_entity.pdbx_description
1 polymer ?
#
loop_
_entity_poly.entity_id
_entity_poly.type
_entity_poly.pdbx_seq_one_letter_code
_entity_poly.pdbx_strand_id
1 'polypeptide(L)'
;MAAAETKSQVSTTRTTDGGILLVDPKPNKGIASKFIDVVEKLIVKLMYDSKQTHHYLTGNFAPLLEETPPCQNLPVKGYLPECLNGEFVRVGPNPKFMPVAGYHWYTSSFCFCYSHTFGW
;
A
#
# COMPACT_ATOMS: atom_id res chain seq x y z
N MET A 1 30.70 -13.49 25.05
CA MET A 1 31.57 -12.51 24.37
C MET A 1 32.12 -13.20 23.13
N ALA A 2 31.94 -12.79 21.88
CA ALA A 2 31.38 -11.59 21.29
C ALA A 2 30.69 -11.96 19.96
N ALA A 3 29.57 -11.33 19.64
CA ALA A 3 28.88 -11.48 18.37
C ALA A 3 29.60 -10.63 17.30
N ALA A 4 29.92 -11.21 16.15
CA ALA A 4 30.46 -10.50 15.00
C ALA A 4 29.31 -10.01 14.10
N GLU A 5 29.01 -8.72 14.18
CA GLU A 5 28.14 -8.02 13.22
C GLU A 5 28.85 -7.91 11.87
N THR A 6 28.29 -8.50 10.82
CA THR A 6 28.75 -8.26 9.44
C THR A 6 27.85 -7.21 8.80
N LYS A 7 28.26 -5.94 8.87
CA LYS A 7 27.65 -4.82 8.14
C LYS A 7 28.01 -4.92 6.65
N SER A 8 27.04 -5.19 5.79
CA SER A 8 27.19 -5.06 4.33
C SER A 8 27.33 -3.59 3.97
N GLN A 9 28.47 -3.21 3.38
CA GLN A 9 28.76 -1.84 2.99
C GLN A 9 27.92 -1.43 1.77
N VAL A 10 26.97 -0.53 2.01
CA VAL A 10 26.30 0.25 0.97
C VAL A 10 27.28 1.30 0.46
N SER A 11 27.71 1.17 -0.80
CA SER A 11 28.53 2.17 -1.51
C SER A 11 27.72 3.45 -1.70
N THR A 12 27.95 4.42 -0.82
CA THR A 12 27.36 5.76 -0.90
C THR A 12 28.21 6.65 -1.82
N THR A 13 27.80 6.84 -3.07
CA THR A 13 28.26 7.98 -3.86
C THR A 13 27.31 9.13 -3.59
N ARG A 14 27.79 10.21 -2.95
CA ARG A 14 27.02 11.43 -2.71
C ARG A 14 26.95 12.24 -3.99
N THR A 15 25.77 12.38 -4.57
CA THR A 15 25.45 13.47 -5.50
C THR A 15 24.58 14.49 -4.79
N THR A 16 25.04 15.73 -4.81
CA THR A 16 24.33 16.92 -4.39
C THR A 16 23.16 17.11 -5.35
N ASP A 17 21.95 16.81 -4.88
CA ASP A 17 20.62 17.25 -5.34
C ASP A 17 19.61 16.19 -4.89
N GLY A 18 18.47 16.59 -4.34
CA GLY A 18 17.51 15.77 -3.60
C GLY A 18 16.77 14.67 -4.40
N GLY A 19 17.50 13.82 -5.11
CA GLY A 19 17.00 12.66 -5.82
C GLY A 19 16.83 11.46 -4.86
N ILE A 20 15.67 10.83 -4.93
CA ILE A 20 15.39 9.56 -4.26
C ILE A 20 16.41 8.54 -4.77
N LEU A 21 17.28 8.05 -3.89
CA LEU A 21 18.19 6.96 -4.24
C LEU A 21 17.35 5.70 -4.47
N LEU A 22 17.34 5.25 -5.72
CA LEU A 22 16.71 3.99 -6.11
C LEU A 22 17.54 2.87 -5.48
N VAL A 23 17.16 2.49 -4.26
CA VAL A 23 17.70 1.30 -3.61
C VAL A 23 17.19 0.11 -4.42
N ASP A 24 18.08 -0.53 -5.17
CA ASP A 24 17.83 -1.82 -5.80
C ASP A 24 18.30 -2.91 -4.83
N PRO A 25 17.43 -3.40 -3.92
CA PRO A 25 17.83 -4.46 -3.02
C PRO A 25 18.09 -5.71 -3.87
N LYS A 26 19.30 -6.25 -3.81
CA LYS A 26 19.58 -7.56 -4.42
C LYS A 26 19.05 -8.66 -3.48
N PRO A 27 17.88 -9.27 -3.73
CA PRO A 27 17.35 -10.30 -2.86
C PRO A 27 18.32 -11.47 -2.84
N ASN A 28 18.75 -11.90 -1.65
CA ASN A 28 19.57 -13.09 -1.53
C ASN A 28 18.70 -14.34 -1.70
N LYS A 29 18.64 -14.85 -2.93
CA LYS A 29 17.83 -16.04 -3.33
C LYS A 29 18.47 -17.37 -2.88
N GLY A 30 19.03 -17.42 -1.67
CA GLY A 30 19.65 -18.62 -1.11
C GLY A 30 18.65 -19.72 -0.77
N ILE A 31 19.16 -20.92 -0.42
CA ILE A 31 18.32 -22.06 0.00
C ILE A 31 17.57 -21.74 1.31
N ALA A 32 18.19 -20.97 2.20
CA ALA A 32 17.61 -20.59 3.48
C ALA A 32 16.34 -19.72 3.35
N SER A 33 16.30 -18.76 2.42
CA SER A 33 15.10 -17.92 2.23
C SER A 33 13.91 -18.74 1.76
N LYS A 34 14.13 -19.68 0.82
CA LYS A 34 13.07 -20.61 0.39
C LYS A 34 12.52 -21.46 1.53
N PHE A 35 13.38 -21.89 2.46
CA PHE A 35 12.93 -22.68 3.61
C PHE A 35 12.08 -21.83 4.56
N ILE A 36 12.52 -20.60 4.84
CA ILE A 36 11.76 -19.66 5.67
C ILE A 36 10.40 -19.37 5.04
N ASP A 37 10.34 -19.10 3.72
CA ASP A 37 9.09 -18.86 3.00
C ASP A 37 8.13 -20.06 3.08
N VAL A 38 8.65 -21.30 2.99
CA VAL A 38 7.85 -22.52 3.11
C VAL A 38 7.31 -22.69 4.53
N VAL A 39 8.13 -22.45 5.55
CA VAL A 39 7.71 -22.53 6.96
C VAL A 39 6.65 -21.48 7.27
N GLU A 40 6.86 -20.22 6.85
CA GLU A 40 5.86 -19.15 6.99
C GLU A 40 4.53 -19.57 6.35
N LYS A 41 4.58 -20.03 5.10
CA LYS A 41 3.39 -20.46 4.37
C LYS A 41 2.65 -21.60 5.07
N LEU A 42 3.38 -22.51 5.72
CA LEU A 42 2.81 -23.66 6.43
C LEU A 42 2.15 -23.22 7.75
N ILE A 43 2.80 -22.33 8.50
CA ILE A 43 2.26 -21.77 9.75
C ILE A 43 1.03 -20.89 9.48
N VAL A 44 1.11 -19.99 8.49
CA VAL A 44 -0.01 -19.14 8.08
C VAL A 44 -1.21 -20.00 7.67
N LYS A 45 -1.00 -21.01 6.82
CA LYS A 45 -2.08 -21.90 6.37
C LYS A 45 -2.68 -22.71 7.52
N LEU A 46 -1.89 -23.05 8.54
CA LEU A 46 -2.37 -23.75 9.73
C LEU A 46 -3.18 -22.83 10.66
N MET A 47 -2.75 -21.58 10.82
CA MET A 47 -3.35 -20.63 11.77
C MET A 47 -4.51 -19.82 11.18
N TYR A 48 -4.58 -19.69 9.86
CA TYR A 48 -5.51 -18.79 9.18
C TYR A 48 -6.19 -19.49 8.00
N ASP A 49 -7.48 -19.78 8.14
CA ASP A 49 -8.32 -20.31 7.07
C ASP A 49 -8.81 -19.15 6.20
N SER A 50 -8.24 -19.00 4.99
CA SER A 50 -8.60 -17.96 4.02
C SER A 50 -10.07 -17.99 3.57
N LYS A 51 -10.87 -18.96 4.03
CA LYS A 51 -12.32 -19.02 3.80
C LYS A 51 -13.12 -18.02 4.63
N GLN A 52 -12.54 -17.45 5.69
CA GLN A 52 -13.24 -16.45 6.48
C GLN A 52 -13.23 -15.11 5.73
N THR A 53 -14.39 -14.72 5.21
CA THR A 53 -14.57 -13.43 4.54
C THR A 53 -14.30 -12.30 5.53
N HIS A 54 -13.21 -11.55 5.34
CA HIS A 54 -12.90 -10.39 6.17
C HIS A 54 -13.88 -9.26 5.87
N HIS A 55 -14.70 -8.88 6.86
CA HIS A 55 -15.66 -7.79 6.71
C HIS A 55 -15.02 -6.51 6.13
N TYR A 56 -13.80 -6.17 6.56
CA TYR A 56 -13.05 -4.99 6.11
C TYR A 56 -12.40 -5.11 4.71
N LEU A 57 -12.58 -6.23 4.01
CA LEU A 57 -12.07 -6.46 2.65
C LEU A 57 -13.19 -6.86 1.68
N THR A 58 -14.45 -6.65 2.07
CA THR A 58 -15.63 -7.08 1.31
C THR A 58 -16.57 -5.91 1.01
N GLY A 59 -17.29 -6.00 -0.10
CA GLY A 59 -18.24 -4.96 -0.53
C GLY A 59 -17.55 -3.61 -0.72
N ASN A 60 -18.11 -2.55 -0.10
CA ASN A 60 -17.57 -1.20 -0.19
C ASN A 60 -16.19 -1.01 0.50
N PHE A 61 -15.74 -2.00 1.29
CA PHE A 61 -14.41 -2.00 1.91
C PHE A 61 -13.40 -2.85 1.13
N ALA A 62 -13.78 -3.39 -0.03
CA ALA A 62 -12.86 -4.14 -0.86
C ALA A 62 -11.71 -3.22 -1.33
N PRO A 63 -10.47 -3.73 -1.40
CA PRO A 63 -9.34 -2.95 -1.89
C PRO A 63 -9.54 -2.55 -3.35
N LEU A 64 -9.20 -1.29 -3.66
CA LEU A 64 -9.10 -0.80 -5.02
C LEU A 64 -7.68 -1.08 -5.52
N LEU A 65 -7.55 -2.03 -6.45
CA LEU A 65 -6.25 -2.50 -6.95
C LEU A 65 -5.59 -1.51 -7.91
N GLU A 66 -6.40 -0.81 -8.69
CA GLU A 66 -5.96 0.21 -9.63
C GLU A 66 -6.48 1.57 -9.19
N GLU A 67 -5.60 2.57 -9.22
CA GLU A 67 -6.02 3.94 -8.97
C GLU A 67 -6.68 4.53 -10.21
N THR A 68 -7.87 5.09 -10.02
CA THR A 68 -8.60 5.74 -11.11
C THR A 68 -7.88 7.04 -11.50
N PRO A 69 -7.60 7.28 -12.79
CA PRO A 69 -7.03 8.56 -13.22
C PRO A 69 -7.99 9.72 -12.91
N PRO A 70 -7.48 10.97 -12.84
CA PRO A 70 -8.32 12.14 -12.59
C PRO A 70 -9.51 12.20 -13.56
N CYS A 71 -10.72 12.18 -13.02
CA CYS A 71 -11.94 12.28 -13.79
C CYS A 71 -12.51 13.68 -13.67
N GLN A 72 -12.75 14.33 -14.81
CA GLN A 72 -13.34 15.66 -14.89
C GLN A 72 -14.85 15.55 -15.13
N ASN A 73 -15.60 16.60 -14.78
CA ASN A 73 -17.02 16.74 -15.12
C ASN A 73 -17.92 15.59 -14.63
N LEU A 74 -17.78 15.23 -13.34
CA LEU A 74 -18.68 14.26 -12.72
C LEU A 74 -20.14 14.76 -12.80
N PRO A 75 -21.12 13.86 -13.02
CA PRO A 75 -22.52 14.25 -13.16
C PRO A 75 -23.05 14.86 -11.86
N VAL A 76 -23.40 16.14 -11.92
CA VAL A 76 -24.00 16.88 -10.79
C VAL A 76 -25.52 16.79 -10.87
N LYS A 77 -26.15 16.44 -9.75
CA LYS A 77 -27.61 16.56 -9.59
C LYS A 77 -27.90 17.84 -8.80
N GLY A 78 -28.65 18.78 -9.39
CA GLY A 78 -28.93 20.08 -8.78
C GLY A 78 -27.92 21.14 -9.20
N TYR A 79 -27.55 22.04 -8.28
CA TYR A 79 -26.64 23.15 -8.53
C TYR A 79 -25.53 23.20 -7.47
N LEU A 80 -24.26 23.27 -7.92
CA LEU A 80 -23.11 23.43 -7.04
C LEU A 80 -22.73 24.92 -6.96
N PRO A 81 -22.74 25.55 -5.78
CA PRO A 81 -22.42 26.97 -5.63
C PRO A 81 -21.05 27.34 -6.21
N GLU A 82 -20.98 28.44 -6.98
CA GLU A 82 -19.74 28.94 -7.59
C GLU A 82 -18.66 29.31 -6.56
N CYS A 83 -19.05 29.57 -5.31
CA CYS A 83 -18.12 29.88 -4.23
C CYS A 83 -17.35 28.67 -3.69
N LEU A 84 -17.73 27.43 -4.06
CA LEU A 84 -17.04 26.20 -3.66
C LEU A 84 -15.82 25.90 -4.55
N ASN A 85 -14.90 26.86 -4.67
CA ASN A 85 -13.68 26.67 -5.48
C ASN A 85 -12.57 26.03 -4.64
N GLY A 86 -12.28 24.74 -4.87
CA GLY A 86 -11.26 24.01 -4.14
C GLY A 86 -11.25 22.52 -4.44
N GLU A 87 -10.36 21.81 -3.76
CA GLU A 87 -10.22 20.37 -3.90
C GLU A 87 -10.73 19.66 -2.64
N PHE A 88 -11.53 18.62 -2.85
CA PHE A 88 -11.93 17.74 -1.78
C PHE A 88 -11.06 16.49 -1.77
N VAL A 89 -10.26 16.34 -0.71
CA VAL A 89 -9.33 15.22 -0.54
C VAL A 89 -9.76 14.39 0.66
N ARG A 90 -9.85 13.07 0.47
CA ARG A 90 -10.07 12.11 1.55
C ARG A 90 -9.01 11.02 1.55
N VAL A 91 -8.61 10.61 2.75
CA VAL A 91 -7.68 9.49 2.97
C VAL A 91 -8.46 8.32 3.54
N GLY A 92 -8.31 7.15 2.93
CA GLY A 92 -8.92 5.92 3.41
C GLY A 92 -7.94 4.74 3.35
N PRO A 93 -8.16 3.70 4.17
CA PRO A 93 -7.38 2.47 4.07
C PRO A 93 -7.66 1.77 2.74
N ASN A 94 -6.61 1.49 1.97
CA ASN A 94 -6.64 0.71 0.74
C ASN A 94 -5.39 -0.19 0.70
N PRO A 95 -5.47 -1.46 1.09
CA PRO A 95 -4.31 -2.34 1.14
C PRO A 95 -3.82 -2.67 -0.28
N LYS A 96 -2.59 -2.30 -0.60
CA LYS A 96 -1.97 -2.60 -1.91
C LYS A 96 -1.73 -4.10 -2.13
N PHE A 97 -1.52 -4.84 -1.04
CA PHE A 97 -1.33 -6.29 -1.06
C PHE A 97 -2.35 -6.94 -0.13
N MET A 98 -2.88 -8.08 -0.55
CA MET A 98 -3.79 -8.84 0.32
C MET A 98 -3.06 -9.27 1.60
N PRO A 99 -3.65 -9.04 2.77
CA PRO A 99 -3.05 -9.41 4.05
C PRO A 99 -2.95 -10.93 4.16
N VAL A 100 -1.82 -11.40 4.68
CA VAL A 100 -1.51 -12.83 4.80
C VAL A 100 -2.27 -13.48 5.97
N ALA A 101 -2.50 -12.74 7.06
CA ALA A 101 -3.36 -13.11 8.18
C ALA A 101 -3.79 -11.85 8.95
N GLY A 102 -4.95 -11.90 9.62
CA GLY A 102 -5.40 -10.90 10.59
C GLY A 102 -5.39 -9.44 10.10
N TYR A 103 -6.48 -9.00 9.46
CA TYR A 103 -6.58 -7.62 8.96
C TYR A 103 -7.55 -6.77 9.77
N HIS A 104 -7.04 -5.61 10.20
CA HIS A 104 -7.83 -4.52 10.76
C HIS A 104 -7.62 -3.26 9.92
N TRP A 105 -8.67 -2.49 9.68
CA TRP A 105 -8.62 -1.33 8.79
C TRP A 105 -7.56 -0.26 9.15
N TYR A 106 -7.18 -0.13 10.42
CA TYR A 106 -6.09 0.79 10.85
C TYR A 106 -4.68 0.34 10.46
N THR A 107 -4.46 -0.94 10.14
CA THR A 107 -3.13 -1.48 9.81
C THR A 107 -2.85 -1.47 8.30
N SER A 108 -3.76 -0.90 7.52
CA SER A 108 -3.69 -0.86 6.06
C SER A 108 -2.78 0.25 5.55
N SER A 109 -2.28 0.10 4.31
CA SER A 109 -1.84 1.27 3.54
C SER A 109 -3.03 2.19 3.25
N PHE A 110 -2.74 3.47 3.04
CA PHE A 110 -3.74 4.49 2.71
C PHE A 110 -3.73 4.82 1.23
N CYS A 111 -4.89 5.13 0.67
CA CYS A 111 -5.05 5.72 -0.66
C CYS A 111 -5.80 7.05 -0.51
N PHE A 112 -5.44 8.01 -1.38
CA PHE A 112 -6.05 9.32 -1.46
C PHE A 112 -7.14 9.30 -2.54
N CYS A 113 -8.33 9.73 -2.18
CA CYS A 113 -9.40 10.00 -3.12
C CYS A 113 -9.46 11.51 -3.33
N TYR A 114 -9.23 11.92 -4.57
CA TYR A 114 -9.28 13.32 -5.00
C TYR A 114 -10.57 13.56 -5.77
N SER A 115 -11.25 14.64 -5.42
CA SER A 115 -12.32 15.19 -6.24
C SER A 115 -11.99 16.65 -6.50
N HIS A 116 -11.68 16.95 -7.77
CA HIS A 116 -11.50 18.31 -8.22
C HIS A 116 -12.89 18.90 -8.49
N THR A 117 -13.33 19.79 -7.62
CA THR A 117 -14.51 20.60 -7.88
C THR A 117 -14.05 21.93 -8.47
N PHE A 118 -14.27 22.07 -9.79
CA PHE A 118 -14.49 23.29 -10.58
C PHE A 118 -13.53 23.63 -11.74
N GLY A 119 -14.20 24.20 -12.75
CA GLY A 119 -13.77 24.53 -14.09
C GLY A 119 -14.76 23.88 -15.08
N TRP A 120 -15.69 24.67 -15.64
CA TRP A 120 -16.39 24.29 -16.87
C TRP A 120 -15.38 23.89 -17.96
#